data_AF-A0A661LC81-F1
#
_entry.id   AF-A0A661LC81-F1
#
_cell.length_a   1.000
_cell.length_b   1.000
_cell.length_c   1.000
_cell.angle_alpha   90.00
_cell.angle_beta   90.00
_cell.angle_gamma   90.00
#
_symmetry.space_group_name_H-M   'P 1'
#
loop_
_entity.id
_entity.type
_entity.pdbx_description
1 polymer ?
#
loop_
_entity_poly.entity_id
_entity_poly.type
_entity_poly.pdbx_seq_one_letter_code
_entity_poly.pdbx_strand_id
1 'polypeptide(L)'
;MAIRDISESVNRRIVGNRSFDYVLQNREEVNKMAQEELQKILDEYETGIRVVNVRLQNVVPPDPVKGAFNEVNEAQQEKERLINQAQETYNREIPKAKGEAERTINGARGFALERVNRAKGDVARFSAVLKEYRTTREVTKQRLYLEAYQTILPNAKQIYIIDSEQKGLLPLLQLNQQVTKGGDAQ
;
A
#
# COMPACT_ATOMS: atom_id res chain seq x y z
N MET A 1 -34.13 56.30 2.10
CA MET A 1 -32.72 56.56 1.74
C MET A 1 -31.78 56.09 2.85
N ALA A 2 -32.01 56.49 4.10
CA ALA A 2 -31.20 56.14 5.28
C ALA A 2 -30.71 54.68 5.37
N ILE A 3 -31.58 53.66 5.25
CA ILE A 3 -31.19 52.25 5.43
C ILE A 3 -30.19 51.78 4.35
N ARG A 4 -30.37 52.22 3.10
CA ARG A 4 -29.47 51.85 2.00
C ARG A 4 -28.09 52.47 2.21
N ASP A 5 -28.06 53.74 2.61
CA ASP A 5 -26.83 54.49 2.83
C ASP A 5 -26.05 53.94 4.04
N ILE A 6 -26.75 53.56 5.11
CA ILE A 6 -26.17 52.87 6.28
C ILE A 6 -25.63 51.49 5.87
N SER A 7 -26.39 50.72 5.08
CA SER A 7 -25.96 49.40 4.60
C SER A 7 -24.72 49.47 3.72
N GLU A 8 -24.65 50.45 2.83
CA GLU A 8 -23.49 50.68 1.96
C GLU A 8 -22.26 51.11 2.77
N SER A 9 -22.44 52.00 3.75
CA SER A 9 -21.35 52.45 4.64
C SER A 9 -20.77 51.30 5.47
N VAL A 10 -21.62 50.49 6.10
CA VAL A 10 -21.18 49.34 6.90
C VAL A 10 -20.47 48.30 6.02
N ASN A 11 -21.03 48.00 4.85
CA ASN A 11 -20.43 47.05 3.93
C ASN A 11 -19.06 47.55 3.44
N ARG A 12 -18.95 48.82 3.07
CA ARG A 12 -17.69 49.44 2.63
C ARG A 12 -16.63 49.39 3.73
N ARG A 13 -17.00 49.64 5.00
CA ARG A 13 -16.07 49.56 6.14
C ARG A 13 -15.61 48.13 6.41
N ILE A 14 -16.53 47.16 6.39
CA ILE A 14 -16.27 45.74 6.67
C ILE A 14 -15.40 45.09 5.59
N VAL A 15 -15.64 45.42 4.32
CA VAL A 15 -14.87 44.93 3.18
C VAL A 15 -13.54 45.69 3.04
N GLY A 16 -13.52 47.01 3.27
CA GLY A 16 -12.31 47.83 3.16
C GLY A 16 -11.24 47.55 4.23
N ASN A 17 -11.64 47.08 5.41
CA ASN A 17 -10.71 46.74 6.50
C ASN A 17 -10.17 45.30 6.41
N ARG A 18 -10.51 44.53 5.38
CA ARG A 18 -10.12 43.11 5.24
C ARG A 18 -9.50 42.84 3.87
N SER A 19 -8.64 41.81 3.81
CA SER A 19 -8.16 41.32 2.52
C SER A 19 -9.30 40.73 1.72
N PHE A 20 -9.28 40.96 0.40
CA PHE A 20 -10.23 40.39 -0.54
C PHE A 20 -10.33 38.86 -0.41
N ASP A 21 -9.19 38.17 -0.29
CA ASP A 21 -9.14 36.72 -0.16
C ASP A 21 -9.83 36.23 1.12
N TYR A 22 -9.67 36.96 2.23
CA TYR A 22 -10.30 36.63 3.50
C TYR A 22 -11.82 36.78 3.43
N VAL A 23 -12.32 37.83 2.77
CA VAL A 23 -13.76 38.04 2.55
C VAL A 23 -14.35 36.95 1.65
N LEU A 24 -13.55 36.45 0.69
CA LEU A 24 -13.98 35.40 -0.22
C LEU A 24 -14.05 34.02 0.44
N GLN A 25 -13.10 33.72 1.33
CA GLN A 25 -13.01 32.45 2.06
C GLN A 25 -13.98 32.38 3.27
N ASN A 26 -14.16 33.48 4.00
CA ASN A 26 -14.91 33.51 5.27
C ASN A 26 -16.24 34.29 5.15
N ARG A 27 -17.02 34.01 4.09
CA ARG A 27 -18.26 34.75 3.79
C ARG A 27 -19.29 34.73 4.91
N GLU A 28 -19.48 33.58 5.57
CA GLU A 28 -20.44 33.42 6.67
C GLU A 28 -20.07 34.29 7.88
N GLU A 29 -18.78 34.32 8.23
CA GLU A 29 -18.26 35.14 9.33
C GLU A 29 -18.47 36.63 9.03
N VAL A 30 -18.15 37.06 7.81
CA VAL A 30 -18.31 38.45 7.38
C VAL A 30 -19.79 38.86 7.31
N ASN A 31 -20.68 37.97 6.84
CA ASN A 31 -22.13 38.21 6.83
C ASN A 31 -22.68 38.40 8.25
N LYS A 32 -22.24 37.58 9.21
CA LYS A 32 -22.65 37.68 10.62
C LYS A 32 -22.18 39.00 11.25
N MET A 33 -20.90 39.35 11.04
CA MET A 33 -20.36 40.61 11.54
C MET A 33 -21.05 41.84 10.90
N ALA A 34 -21.40 41.76 9.62
CA ALA A 34 -22.15 42.81 8.95
C ALA A 34 -23.57 42.95 9.50
N GLN A 35 -24.23 41.83 9.82
CA GLN A 35 -25.53 41.84 10.48
C GLN A 35 -25.46 42.47 11.87
N GLU A 36 -24.48 42.09 12.68
CA GLU A 36 -24.31 42.62 14.05
C GLU A 36 -24.05 44.13 14.05
N GLU A 37 -23.14 44.60 13.19
CA GLU A 37 -22.84 46.04 13.06
C GLU A 37 -24.03 46.82 12.49
N LEU A 38 -24.78 46.26 11.54
CA LEU A 38 -25.98 46.90 11.01
C LEU A 38 -27.09 47.00 12.06
N GLN A 39 -27.31 45.94 12.84
CA GLN A 39 -28.30 45.95 13.90
C GLN A 39 -27.97 47.00 14.96
N LYS A 40 -26.69 47.06 15.38
CA LYS A 40 -26.22 48.03 16.37
C LYS A 40 -26.49 49.48 15.96
N ILE A 41 -26.23 49.81 14.70
CA ILE A 41 -26.48 51.16 14.17
C ILE A 41 -27.98 51.43 14.07
N LEU A 42 -28.79 50.47 13.60
CA LEU A 42 -30.24 50.65 13.49
C LEU A 42 -30.96 50.77 14.85
N ASP A 43 -30.42 50.13 15.89
CA ASP A 43 -30.87 50.27 17.27
C ASP A 43 -30.50 51.64 17.85
N GLU A 44 -29.32 52.17 17.54
CA GLU A 44 -28.88 53.52 17.95
C GLU A 44 -29.74 54.64 17.32
N TYR A 45 -30.22 54.43 16.10
CA TYR A 45 -31.15 55.34 15.44
C TYR A 45 -32.63 55.11 15.84
N GLU A 46 -32.91 54.23 16.82
CA GLU A 46 -34.26 53.90 17.32
C GLU A 46 -35.28 53.56 16.22
N THR A 47 -34.81 52.94 15.14
CA THR A 47 -35.62 52.77 13.91
C THR A 47 -36.72 51.71 14.03
N GLY A 48 -36.66 50.85 15.05
CA GLY A 48 -37.59 49.73 15.25
C GLY A 48 -37.44 48.58 14.23
N ILE A 49 -36.35 48.56 13.45
CA ILE A 49 -36.12 47.60 12.36
C ILE A 49 -35.19 46.48 12.84
N ARG A 50 -35.58 45.22 12.59
CA ARG A 50 -34.75 44.04 12.87
C ARG A 50 -34.17 43.46 11.58
N VAL A 51 -32.85 43.31 11.54
CA VAL A 51 -32.13 42.68 10.43
C VAL A 51 -32.12 41.17 10.62
N VAL A 52 -32.73 40.44 9.68
CA VAL A 52 -32.86 38.97 9.75
C VAL A 52 -31.68 38.26 9.09
N ASN A 53 -31.19 38.76 7.95
CA ASN A 53 -30.08 38.16 7.24
C ASN A 53 -29.37 39.21 6.37
N VAL A 54 -28.04 39.15 6.32
CA VAL A 54 -27.20 39.93 5.42
C VAL A 54 -26.44 38.96 4.53
N ARG A 55 -26.48 39.20 3.22
CA ARG A 55 -25.71 38.42 2.23
C ARG A 55 -24.89 39.36 1.37
N LEU A 56 -23.58 39.17 1.38
CA LEU A 56 -22.71 39.79 0.40
C LEU A 56 -23.05 39.26 -1.00
N GLN A 57 -23.39 40.15 -1.93
CA GLN A 57 -23.50 39.80 -3.34
C GLN A 57 -22.12 39.55 -3.95
N ASN A 58 -22.07 38.75 -5.02
CA ASN A 58 -20.83 38.28 -5.63
C ASN A 58 -19.87 39.44 -5.94
N VAL A 59 -18.69 39.40 -5.32
CA VAL A 59 -17.62 40.35 -5.60
C VAL A 59 -16.90 39.86 -6.86
N VAL A 60 -17.22 40.46 -8.00
CA VAL A 60 -16.53 40.20 -9.27
C VAL A 60 -15.38 41.20 -9.39
N PRO A 61 -14.12 40.75 -9.58
CA PRO A 61 -13.00 41.67 -9.83
C PRO A 61 -13.28 42.53 -11.07
N PRO A 62 -12.81 43.79 -11.14
CA PRO A 62 -12.98 44.62 -12.32
C PRO A 62 -12.21 44.04 -13.51
N ASP A 63 -12.76 44.15 -14.72
CA ASP A 63 -12.21 43.57 -15.96
C ASP A 63 -10.70 43.81 -16.21
N PRO A 64 -10.11 44.99 -15.91
CA PRO A 64 -8.69 45.21 -16.16
C PRO A 64 -7.72 44.37 -15.32
N VAL A 65 -8.14 43.80 -14.18
CA VAL A 65 -7.24 43.05 -13.27
C VAL A 65 -7.50 41.54 -13.26
N LYS A 66 -8.58 41.07 -13.88
CA LYS A 66 -8.95 39.64 -13.89
C LYS A 66 -7.82 38.73 -14.40
N GLY A 67 -7.12 39.14 -15.46
CA GLY A 67 -6.02 38.35 -16.04
C GLY A 67 -4.89 38.10 -15.04
N ALA A 68 -4.36 39.16 -14.44
CA ALA A 68 -3.27 39.06 -13.46
C ALA A 68 -3.68 38.27 -12.20
N PHE A 69 -4.92 38.40 -11.73
CA PHE A 69 -5.42 37.62 -10.59
C PHE A 69 -5.55 36.12 -10.93
N ASN A 70 -6.01 35.79 -12.13
CA ASN A 70 -6.09 34.39 -12.55
C ASN A 70 -4.69 33.78 -12.68
N GLU A 71 -3.73 34.50 -13.25
CA GLU A 71 -2.34 34.06 -13.37
C GLU A 71 -1.69 33.78 -12.01
N VAL A 72 -1.89 34.65 -11.02
CA VAL A 72 -1.35 34.43 -9.65
C VAL A 72 -1.96 33.19 -9.00
N ASN A 73 -3.27 32.98 -9.17
CA ASN A 73 -3.94 31.79 -8.64
C ASN A 73 -3.47 30.51 -9.33
N GLU A 74 -3.34 30.52 -10.66
CA GLU A 74 -2.81 29.40 -11.43
C GLU A 74 -1.37 29.07 -11.00
N ALA A 75 -0.51 30.08 -10.85
CA ALA A 75 0.86 29.89 -10.38
C ALA A 75 0.93 29.31 -8.95
N GLN A 76 0.04 29.75 -8.05
CA GLN A 76 -0.05 29.20 -6.69
C GLN A 76 -0.51 27.73 -6.71
N GLN A 77 -1.55 27.42 -7.49
CA GLN A 77 -2.03 26.04 -7.65
C GLN A 77 -0.97 25.14 -8.27
N GLU A 78 -0.25 25.62 -9.29
CA GLU A 78 0.83 24.86 -9.90
C GLU A 78 1.98 24.61 -8.93
N LYS A 79 2.38 25.62 -8.16
CA LYS A 79 3.38 25.44 -7.10
C LYS A 79 2.95 24.38 -6.09
N GLU A 80 1.71 24.43 -5.60
CA GLU A 80 1.19 23.44 -4.65
C GLU A 80 1.14 22.05 -5.28
N ARG A 81 0.70 21.93 -6.54
CA ARG A 81 0.71 20.68 -7.29
C ARG A 81 2.12 20.09 -7.40
N LEU A 82 3.11 20.90 -7.76
CA LEU A 82 4.50 20.47 -7.89
C LEU A 82 5.08 20.02 -6.55
N ILE A 83 4.80 20.73 -5.46
CA ILE A 83 5.22 20.35 -4.10
C ILE A 83 4.61 19.00 -3.73
N ASN A 84 3.30 18.82 -3.96
CA ASN A 84 2.61 17.58 -3.65
C ASN A 84 3.15 16.40 -4.47
N GLN A 85 3.41 16.60 -5.76
CA GLN A 85 4.00 15.57 -6.64
C GLN A 85 5.43 15.20 -6.22
N ALA A 86 6.24 16.17 -5.84
CA ALA A 86 7.59 15.93 -5.34
C ALA A 86 7.55 15.13 -4.03
N GLN A 87 6.66 15.50 -3.11
CA GLN A 87 6.48 14.79 -1.84
C GLN A 87 5.95 13.37 -2.06
N GLU A 88 5.02 13.16 -2.99
CA GLU A 88 4.52 11.83 -3.37
C GLU A 88 5.66 10.97 -3.91
N THR A 89 6.47 11.52 -4.83
CA THR A 89 7.59 10.81 -5.44
C THR A 89 8.62 10.42 -4.39
N TYR A 90 9.00 11.35 -3.52
CA TYR A 90 9.90 11.11 -2.40
C TYR A 90 9.37 10.01 -1.46
N ASN A 91 8.10 10.12 -1.07
CA ASN A 91 7.43 9.16 -0.19
C ASN A 91 7.24 7.78 -0.84
N ARG A 92 7.32 7.68 -2.16
CA ARG A 92 7.22 6.41 -2.89
C ARG A 92 8.58 5.76 -3.07
N GLU A 93 9.58 6.52 -3.52
CA GLU A 93 10.87 5.96 -3.92
C GLU A 93 11.76 5.60 -2.73
N ILE A 94 11.86 6.48 -1.72
CA ILE A 94 12.74 6.25 -0.57
C ILE A 94 12.29 5.01 0.24
N PRO A 95 11.02 4.84 0.61
CA PRO A 95 10.59 3.67 1.36
C PRO A 95 10.67 2.39 0.53
N LYS A 96 10.42 2.46 -0.79
CA LYS A 96 10.56 1.31 -1.68
C LYS A 96 12.02 0.83 -1.73
N ALA A 97 12.97 1.74 -1.96
CA ALA A 97 14.39 1.42 -1.99
C ALA A 97 14.87 0.86 -0.65
N LYS A 98 14.44 1.46 0.47
CA LYS A 98 14.76 0.97 1.82
C LYS A 98 14.18 -0.44 2.07
N GLY A 99 12.93 -0.68 1.67
CA GLY A 99 12.29 -1.99 1.80
C GLY A 99 12.96 -3.07 0.95
N GLU A 100 13.41 -2.74 -0.27
CA GLU A 100 14.18 -3.67 -1.11
C GLU A 100 15.55 -4.01 -0.50
N ALA A 101 16.24 -3.01 0.04
CA ALA A 101 17.50 -3.21 0.76
C ALA A 101 17.30 -4.12 1.99
N GLU A 102 16.30 -3.82 2.83
CA GLU A 102 15.98 -4.64 4.01
C GLU A 102 15.56 -6.06 3.63
N ARG A 103 14.75 -6.23 2.57
CA ARG A 103 14.38 -7.56 2.05
C ARG A 103 15.61 -8.36 1.66
N THR A 104 16.57 -7.73 0.97
CA THR A 104 17.80 -8.39 0.51
C THR A 104 18.66 -8.81 1.69
N ILE A 105 18.85 -7.92 2.67
CA ILE A 105 19.63 -8.19 3.89
C ILE A 105 18.97 -9.31 4.70
N ASN A 106 17.65 -9.25 4.90
CA ASN A 106 16.93 -10.26 5.66
C ASN A 106 16.91 -11.61 4.94
N GLY A 107 16.81 -11.62 3.61
CA GLY A 107 16.96 -12.83 2.80
C GLY A 107 18.35 -13.46 2.97
N ALA A 108 19.42 -12.65 2.92
CA ALA A 108 20.79 -13.13 3.14
C ALA A 108 20.99 -13.67 4.56
N ARG A 109 20.47 -12.99 5.59
CA ARG A 109 20.50 -13.46 6.99
C ARG A 109 19.72 -14.76 7.16
N GLY A 110 18.54 -14.86 6.56
CA GLY A 110 17.72 -16.07 6.57
C GLY A 110 18.44 -17.25 5.94
N PHE A 111 19.04 -17.05 4.77
CA PHE A 111 19.84 -18.08 4.10
C PHE A 111 21.06 -18.52 4.92
N ALA A 112 21.78 -17.58 5.52
CA ALA A 112 22.91 -17.90 6.39
C ALA A 112 22.47 -18.72 7.61
N LEU A 113 21.36 -18.35 8.25
CA LEU A 113 20.79 -19.07 9.39
C LEU A 113 20.30 -20.48 8.98
N GLU A 114 19.60 -20.59 7.85
CA GLU A 114 19.16 -21.86 7.29
C GLU A 114 20.36 -22.79 7.04
N ARG A 115 21.42 -22.28 6.41
CA ARG A 115 22.66 -23.03 6.13
C ARG A 115 23.30 -23.57 7.40
N VAL A 116 23.43 -22.73 8.43
CA VAL A 116 24.02 -23.12 9.72
C VAL A 116 23.13 -24.16 10.42
N ASN A 117 21.81 -23.96 10.43
CA ASN A 117 20.88 -24.88 11.08
C ASN A 117 20.80 -26.23 10.36
N ARG A 118 20.82 -26.24 9.01
CA ARG A 118 20.90 -27.47 8.22
C ARG A 118 22.18 -28.22 8.54
N ALA A 119 23.33 -27.55 8.53
CA ALA A 119 24.60 -28.18 8.89
C ALA A 119 24.60 -28.77 10.31
N LYS A 120 24.06 -28.03 11.30
CA LYS A 120 23.90 -28.55 12.67
C LYS A 120 22.97 -29.76 12.72
N GLY A 121 21.86 -29.74 12.00
CA GLY A 121 20.92 -30.86 11.91
C GLY A 121 21.54 -32.10 11.26
N ASP A 122 22.33 -31.91 10.20
CA ASP A 122 23.04 -32.98 9.50
C ASP A 122 24.10 -33.62 10.41
N VAL A 123 24.88 -32.82 11.14
CA VAL A 123 25.85 -33.31 12.13
C VAL A 123 25.15 -34.06 13.27
N ALA A 124 24.04 -33.52 13.79
CA ALA A 124 23.26 -34.18 14.83
C ALA A 124 22.73 -35.54 14.35
N ARG A 125 22.16 -35.60 13.13
CA ARG A 125 21.70 -36.85 12.51
C ARG A 125 22.85 -37.84 12.32
N PHE A 126 23.98 -37.39 11.78
CA PHE A 126 25.14 -38.24 11.54
C PHE A 126 25.71 -38.80 12.86
N SER A 127 25.85 -37.97 13.88
CA SER A 127 26.37 -38.40 15.19
C SER A 127 25.46 -39.43 15.87
N ALA A 128 24.13 -39.27 15.75
CA ALA A 128 23.17 -40.26 16.24
C ALA A 128 23.30 -41.60 15.50
N VAL A 129 23.40 -41.59 14.17
CA VAL A 129 23.60 -42.81 13.37
C VAL A 129 24.94 -43.47 13.69
N LEU A 130 26.01 -42.68 13.84
CA LEU A 130 27.34 -43.20 14.17
C LEU A 130 27.36 -43.88 15.55
N LYS A 131 26.64 -43.32 16.53
CA LYS A 131 26.49 -43.92 17.86
C LYS A 131 25.83 -45.29 17.78
N GLU A 132 24.75 -45.42 17.02
CA GLU A 132 24.07 -46.71 16.87
C GLU A 132 24.86 -47.71 16.04
N TYR A 133 25.53 -47.24 14.98
CA TYR A 133 26.40 -48.08 14.16
C TYR A 133 27.56 -48.69 14.95
N ARG A 134 28.10 -47.96 15.94
CA ARG A 134 29.14 -48.47 16.86
C ARG A 134 28.60 -49.54 17.81
N THR A 135 27.33 -49.49 18.17
CA THR A 135 26.69 -50.43 19.10
C THR A 135 26.26 -51.71 18.37
N THR A 136 25.59 -51.58 17.21
CA THR A 136 25.02 -52.72 16.48
C THR A 136 25.21 -52.58 14.97
N ARG A 137 26.39 -52.97 14.49
CA ARG A 137 26.84 -52.68 13.11
C ARG A 137 25.98 -53.31 12.00
N GLU A 138 25.60 -54.58 12.13
CA GLU A 138 24.96 -55.31 11.03
C GLU A 138 23.51 -54.88 10.77
N VAL A 139 22.71 -54.69 11.83
CA VAL A 139 21.31 -54.26 11.69
C VAL A 139 21.20 -52.83 11.14
N THR A 140 22.14 -51.95 11.51
CA THR A 140 22.15 -50.56 11.02
C THR A 140 22.47 -50.49 9.53
N LYS A 141 23.43 -51.30 9.03
CA LYS A 141 23.74 -51.37 7.59
C LYS A 141 22.54 -51.88 6.77
N GLN A 142 21.93 -52.99 7.22
CA GLN A 142 20.78 -53.56 6.54
C GLN A 142 19.62 -52.58 6.48
N ARG A 143 19.33 -51.88 7.58
CA ARG A 143 18.30 -50.84 7.62
C ARG A 143 18.59 -49.70 6.64
N LEU A 144 19.79 -49.12 6.66
CA LEU A 144 20.17 -48.03 5.75
C LEU A 144 20.07 -48.46 4.28
N TYR A 145 20.45 -49.70 3.97
CA TYR A 145 20.33 -50.26 2.63
C TYR A 145 18.86 -50.37 2.19
N LEU A 146 17.99 -50.90 3.04
CA LEU A 146 16.57 -51.02 2.74
C LEU A 146 15.87 -49.65 2.63
N GLU A 147 16.20 -48.68 3.48
CA GLU A 147 15.69 -47.30 3.39
C GLU A 147 16.13 -46.62 2.08
N ALA A 148 17.39 -46.82 1.67
CA ALA A 148 17.89 -46.30 0.40
C ALA A 148 17.15 -46.93 -0.79
N TYR A 149 16.97 -48.26 -0.78
CA TYR A 149 16.18 -48.96 -1.81
C TYR A 149 14.73 -48.47 -1.87
N GLN A 150 14.07 -48.29 -0.72
CA GLN A 150 12.70 -47.79 -0.65
C GLN A 150 12.57 -46.36 -1.22
N THR A 151 13.62 -45.54 -1.11
CA THR A 151 13.62 -44.17 -1.65
C THR A 151 13.89 -44.14 -3.16
N ILE A 152 14.74 -45.05 -3.65
CA ILE A 152 15.17 -45.08 -5.06
C ILE A 152 14.16 -45.84 -5.93
N LEU A 153 13.59 -46.95 -5.44
CA LEU A 153 12.67 -47.82 -6.20
C LEU A 153 11.45 -47.08 -6.79
N PRO A 154 10.75 -46.17 -6.09
CA PRO A 154 9.60 -45.44 -6.65
C PRO A 154 9.97 -44.50 -7.80
N ASN A 155 11.22 -44.01 -7.82
CA ASN A 155 11.71 -43.08 -8.84
C ASN A 155 12.37 -43.82 -10.03
N ALA A 156 12.52 -45.15 -9.95
CA ALA A 156 13.10 -45.96 -11.01
C ALA A 156 12.03 -46.27 -12.07
N LYS A 157 12.14 -45.64 -13.25
CA LYS A 157 11.19 -45.81 -14.37
C LYS A 157 11.10 -47.24 -14.91
N GLN A 158 12.19 -48.00 -14.89
CA GLN A 158 12.26 -49.39 -15.37
C GLN A 158 13.23 -50.19 -14.50
N ILE A 159 12.72 -51.26 -13.88
CA ILE A 159 13.50 -52.18 -13.06
C ILE A 159 13.80 -53.42 -13.92
N TYR A 160 15.08 -53.64 -14.23
CA TYR A 160 15.55 -54.84 -14.92
C TYR A 160 16.14 -55.79 -13.87
N ILE A 161 15.47 -56.92 -13.63
CA ILE A 161 16.02 -57.99 -12.78
C ILE A 161 16.77 -58.94 -13.70
N ILE A 162 18.09 -59.03 -13.51
CA ILE A 162 18.93 -59.95 -14.26
C ILE A 162 19.27 -61.08 -13.30
N ASP A 163 18.76 -62.28 -13.57
CA ASP A 163 19.20 -63.49 -12.90
C ASP A 163 20.51 -63.96 -13.56
N SER A 164 21.53 -64.22 -12.75
CA SER A 164 22.86 -64.66 -13.17
C SER A 164 22.86 -65.96 -14.00
N GLU A 165 21.76 -66.72 -14.02
CA GLU A 165 21.63 -67.96 -14.80
C GLU A 165 20.77 -67.86 -16.08
N GLN A 166 20.07 -66.74 -16.36
CA GLN A 166 19.23 -66.63 -17.57
C GLN A 166 19.41 -65.32 -18.35
N LYS A 167 19.89 -65.44 -19.60
CA LYS A 167 20.08 -64.37 -20.60
C LYS A 167 18.76 -63.86 -21.24
N GLY A 168 17.68 -63.76 -20.48
CA GLY A 168 16.39 -63.26 -20.96
C GLY A 168 15.93 -62.06 -20.15
N LEU A 169 16.03 -60.86 -20.72
CA LEU A 169 15.48 -59.65 -20.09
C LEU A 169 13.96 -59.73 -20.14
N LEU A 170 13.33 -60.12 -19.03
CA LEU A 170 11.88 -60.03 -18.86
C LEU A 170 11.56 -58.67 -18.22
N PRO A 171 10.94 -57.73 -18.95
CA PRO A 171 10.42 -56.52 -18.34
C PRO A 171 9.36 -56.92 -17.31
N LEU A 172 9.50 -56.45 -16.07
CA LEU A 172 8.43 -56.57 -15.08
C LEU A 172 7.22 -55.78 -15.59
N LEU A 173 6.22 -56.50 -16.11
CA LEU A 173 4.97 -55.93 -16.57
C LEU A 173 4.21 -55.37 -15.35
N GLN A 174 4.01 -54.06 -15.31
CA GLN A 174 3.29 -53.37 -14.24
C GLN A 174 1.79 -53.69 -14.34
N LEU A 175 1.33 -54.76 -13.67
CA LEU A 175 -0.10 -55.04 -13.47
C LEU A 175 -0.70 -54.10 -12.41
N ASN A 176 -0.63 -52.78 -12.61
CA ASN A 176 -1.52 -51.83 -11.93
C ASN A 176 -1.58 -50.45 -12.60
N GLN A 177 -1.54 -50.37 -13.93
CA GLN A 177 -2.10 -49.20 -14.60
C GLN A 177 -3.62 -49.30 -14.49
N GLN A 178 -4.16 -48.70 -13.44
CA GLN A 178 -5.59 -48.41 -13.36
C GLN A 178 -5.99 -47.68 -14.63
N VAL A 179 -6.97 -48.27 -15.30
CA VAL A 179 -7.67 -47.78 -16.46
C VAL A 179 -8.22 -46.39 -16.17
N THR A 180 -7.51 -45.33 -16.55
CA THR A 180 -8.17 -44.06 -16.87
C THR A 180 -8.86 -44.25 -18.22
N LYS A 181 -10.12 -44.69 -18.13
CA LYS A 181 -11.07 -44.72 -19.24
C LYS A 181 -11.04 -43.37 -19.95
N GLY A 182 -10.73 -43.40 -21.24
CA GLY A 182 -11.27 -42.42 -22.16
C GLY A 182 -12.76 -42.66 -22.35
N GLY A 183 -13.49 -41.56 -22.59
CA GLY A 183 -14.88 -41.58 -23.06
C GLY A 183 -15.70 -40.45 -22.45
N ASP A 184 -15.83 -39.35 -23.21
CA ASP A 184 -17.08 -38.77 -23.73
C ASP A 184 -16.85 -37.25 -23.96
N ALA A 185 -16.69 -36.76 -25.19
CA ALA A 185 -17.71 -36.55 -26.22
C ALA A 185 -18.83 -35.58 -25.78
N GLN A 186 -18.53 -34.28 -25.76
CA GLN A 186 -19.28 -33.17 -26.39
C GLN A 186 -18.58 -31.83 -26.13
#